data_AF-A0A941F0J9-F1
#
_entry.id   AF-A0A941F0J9-F1
#
_cell.length_a   1.000
_cell.length_b   1.000
_cell.length_c   1.000
_cell.angle_alpha   90.00
_cell.angle_beta   90.00
_cell.angle_gamma   90.00
#
_symmetry.space_group_name_H-M   'P 1'
#
loop_
_entity.id
_entity.type
_entity.pdbx_description
1 polymer ?
#
loop_
_entity_poly.entity_id
_entity_poly.type
_entity_poly.pdbx_seq_one_letter_code
_entity_poly.pdbx_strand_id
1 'polypeptide(L)'
;LGGTVRLTSVLLTASDATAAVRLGGQEIGSQLDPHLERSRRAAVYLEDTAPASVVRVATDGRTVEELARAVIALTGWLEQTG
;
A
#
# COMPACT_ATOMS: atom_id res chain seq x y z
N LEU A 1 -3.53 25.63 21.39
CA LEU A 1 -3.12 24.93 20.16
C LEU A 1 -3.80 23.57 20.16
N GLY A 2 -4.70 23.32 19.20
CA GLY A 2 -5.49 22.10 19.14
C GLY A 2 -6.45 22.16 17.97
N GLY A 3 -5.93 21.97 16.76
CA GLY A 3 -6.73 21.88 15.53
C GLY A 3 -7.21 20.45 15.30
N THR A 4 -8.32 20.30 14.56
CA THR A 4 -8.84 19.00 14.12
C THR A 4 -7.85 18.34 13.16
N VAL A 5 -7.34 17.16 13.51
CA VAL A 5 -6.49 16.35 12.61
C VAL A 5 -7.37 15.50 11.72
N ARG A 6 -7.13 15.56 10.40
CA ARG A 6 -7.72 14.62 9.44
C ARG A 6 -6.78 13.44 9.23
N LEU A 7 -7.23 12.25 9.58
CA LEU A 7 -6.51 11.00 9.32
C LEU A 7 -7.09 10.32 8.08
N THR A 8 -6.24 10.02 7.10
CA THR A 8 -6.60 9.21 5.92
C THR A 8 -5.82 7.90 5.97
N SER A 9 -6.52 6.78 6.05
CA SER A 9 -5.91 5.45 6.00
C SER A 9 -5.89 4.95 4.55
N VAL A 10 -4.72 4.55 4.08
CA VAL A 10 -4.52 4.03 2.73
C VAL A 10 -3.89 2.64 2.82
N LEU A 11 -4.54 1.65 2.21
CA LEU A 11 -4.02 0.31 2.04
C LEU A 11 -3.45 0.17 0.62
N LEU A 12 -2.14 -0.02 0.53
CA LEU A 12 -1.47 -0.32 -0.73
C LEU A 12 -1.59 -1.81 -1.03
N THR A 13 -2.09 -2.14 -2.22
CA THR A 13 -2.25 -3.53 -2.66
C THR A 13 -1.34 -3.83 -3.84
N ALA A 14 -0.95 -5.09 -3.97
CA ALA A 14 -0.21 -5.62 -5.11
C ALA A 14 -0.72 -7.02 -5.38
N SER A 15 -0.73 -7.44 -6.64
CA SER A 15 -0.90 -8.85 -6.98
C SER A 15 0.25 -9.70 -6.44
N ASP A 16 0.00 -10.99 -6.23
CA ASP A 16 1.04 -11.95 -5.83
C ASP A 16 2.22 -11.96 -6.82
N ALA A 17 1.95 -11.79 -8.12
CA ALA A 17 2.97 -11.71 -9.16
C ALA A 17 3.87 -10.47 -8.97
N THR A 18 3.27 -9.30 -8.76
CA THR A 18 4.03 -8.07 -8.48
C THR A 18 4.82 -8.16 -7.18
N ALA A 19 4.22 -8.73 -6.13
CA ALA A 19 4.90 -8.96 -4.85
C ALA A 19 6.10 -9.89 -5.02
N ALA A 20 5.97 -10.96 -5.81
CA ALA A 20 7.04 -11.91 -6.10
C ALA A 20 8.22 -11.28 -6.82
N VAL A 21 7.96 -10.47 -7.85
CA VAL A 21 9.03 -9.74 -8.57
C VAL A 21 9.77 -8.79 -7.63
N ARG A 22 9.05 -8.05 -6.79
CA ARG A 22 9.66 -7.07 -5.86
C ARG A 22 10.48 -7.76 -4.77
N LEU A 23 9.94 -8.81 -4.14
CA LEU A 23 10.63 -9.56 -3.09
C LEU A 23 11.81 -10.35 -3.65
N GLY A 24 11.66 -10.95 -4.84
CA GLY A 24 12.72 -11.69 -5.53
C GLY A 24 13.87 -10.78 -6.00
N GLY A 25 13.60 -9.51 -6.30
CA GLY A 25 14.63 -8.54 -6.69
C GLY A 25 15.59 -8.15 -5.57
N GLN A 26 15.27 -8.43 -4.30
CA GLN A 26 16.09 -8.08 -3.13
C GLN A 26 16.66 -9.28 -2.36
N GLU A 27 16.42 -10.50 -2.83
CA GLU A 27 16.76 -11.74 -2.14
C GLU A 27 17.98 -12.43 -2.77
N ILE A 28 19.06 -12.57 -2.00
CA ILE A 28 20.15 -13.52 -2.28
C ILE A 28 19.99 -14.69 -1.31
N GLY A 29 19.19 -15.71 -1.66
CA GLY A 29 19.09 -16.94 -0.88
C GLY A 29 17.69 -17.55 -0.75
N SER A 30 17.53 -18.40 0.28
CA SER A 30 16.38 -19.28 0.52
C SER A 30 15.24 -18.66 1.35
N GLN A 31 15.21 -17.34 1.52
CA GLN A 31 14.23 -16.67 2.36
C GLN A 31 12.98 -16.21 1.57
N LEU A 32 13.05 -16.21 0.23
CA LEU A 32 11.99 -15.75 -0.66
C LEU A 32 10.66 -16.46 -0.42
N ASP A 33 10.64 -17.80 -0.35
CA ASP A 33 9.41 -18.56 -0.14
C ASP A 33 8.69 -18.22 1.18
N PRO A 34 9.38 -18.20 2.34
CA PRO A 34 8.81 -17.67 3.58
C PRO A 34 8.29 -16.22 3.48
N HIS A 35 8.98 -15.36 2.73
CA HIS A 35 8.56 -13.97 2.52
C HIS A 35 7.29 -13.86 1.68
N LEU A 36 7.16 -14.68 0.63
CA LEU A 36 5.96 -14.74 -0.21
C LEU A 36 4.75 -15.23 0.58
N GLU A 37 4.90 -16.32 1.34
CA GLU A 37 3.77 -16.85 2.13
C GLU A 37 3.33 -15.86 3.22
N ARG A 38 4.29 -15.18 3.86
CA ARG A 38 3.96 -14.12 4.82
C ARG A 38 3.21 -12.96 4.15
N SER A 39 3.68 -12.52 3.00
CA SER A 39 3.04 -11.45 2.22
C SER A 39 1.61 -11.82 1.85
N ARG A 40 1.40 -13.04 1.34
CA ARG A 40 0.07 -13.55 0.96
C ARG A 40 -0.88 -13.61 2.16
N ARG A 41 -0.42 -14.11 3.31
CA ARG A 41 -1.23 -14.14 4.54
C ARG A 41 -1.60 -12.75 5.03
N ALA A 42 -0.67 -11.79 4.95
CA ALA A 42 -0.93 -10.40 5.29
C ALA A 42 -1.97 -9.78 4.34
N ALA A 43 -1.87 -10.04 3.04
CA ALA A 43 -2.84 -9.56 2.05
C ALA A 43 -4.26 -10.08 2.34
N VAL A 44 -4.42 -11.38 2.61
CA VAL A 44 -5.72 -11.97 2.98
C VAL A 44 -6.26 -11.34 4.27
N TYR A 45 -5.43 -11.22 5.30
CA TYR A 45 -5.84 -10.61 6.57
C TYR A 45 -6.28 -9.15 6.40
N LEU A 46 -5.51 -8.36 5.64
CA LEU A 46 -5.84 -6.95 5.40
C LEU A 46 -7.10 -6.80 4.54
N GLU A 47 -7.32 -7.69 3.58
CA GLU A 47 -8.53 -7.67 2.78
C GLU A 47 -9.78 -7.93 3.61
N ASP A 48 -9.72 -8.87 4.55
CA ASP A 48 -10.84 -9.27 5.41
C ASP A 48 -11.10 -8.28 6.56
N THR A 49 -10.04 -7.70 7.12
CA THR A 49 -10.13 -6.91 8.36
C THR A 49 -10.08 -5.40 8.17
N ALA A 50 -9.66 -4.90 7.01
CA ALA A 50 -9.55 -3.45 6.80
C ALA A 50 -10.94 -2.79 6.83
N PRO A 51 -11.13 -1.75 7.67
CA PRO A 51 -12.38 -0.99 7.69
C PRO A 51 -12.74 -0.44 6.31
N ALA A 52 -14.05 -0.29 6.05
CA ALA A 52 -14.54 0.30 4.79
C ALA A 52 -14.07 1.76 4.57
N SER A 53 -13.62 2.44 5.62
CA SER A 53 -13.04 3.78 5.55
C SER A 53 -11.60 3.81 5.01
N VAL A 54 -10.94 2.65 4.88
CA VAL A 54 -9.59 2.55 4.33
C VAL A 54 -9.66 2.57 2.81
N VAL A 55 -8.98 3.54 2.21
CA VAL A 55 -8.89 3.63 0.75
C VAL A 55 -7.87 2.64 0.25
N ARG A 56 -8.25 1.83 -0.75
CA ARG A 56 -7.35 0.85 -1.39
C ARG A 56 -6.72 1.43 -2.64
N VAL A 57 -5.41 1.24 -2.79
CA VAL A 57 -4.66 1.70 -3.97
C VAL A 57 -3.77 0.56 -4.48
N ALA A 58 -4.12 0.06 -5.67
CA ALA A 58 -3.31 -0.93 -6.37
C ALA A 58 -1.99 -0.30 -6.86
N THR A 59 -0.90 -1.01 -6.62
CA THR A 59 0.46 -0.60 -7.00
C THR A 59 0.97 -1.34 -8.24
N ASP A 60 0.19 -2.28 -8.78
CA ASP A 60 0.52 -3.02 -9.99
C ASP A 60 0.59 -2.09 -11.20
N GLY A 61 1.67 -2.20 -11.97
CA GLY A 61 1.86 -1.43 -13.20
C GLY A 61 2.00 0.07 -13.02
N ARG A 62 2.10 0.57 -11.77
CA ARG A 62 2.24 2.00 -11.47
C ARG A 62 3.67 2.36 -11.10
N THR A 63 4.10 3.53 -11.53
CA THR A 63 5.35 4.11 -11.04
C THR A 63 5.16 4.69 -9.63
N VAL A 64 6.28 4.96 -8.95
CA VAL A 64 6.26 5.60 -7.63
C VAL A 64 5.62 7.00 -7.71
N GLU A 65 5.86 7.75 -8.79
CA GLU A 65 5.31 9.08 -9.01
C GLU A 65 3.78 9.05 -9.21
N GLU A 66 3.27 8.07 -9.96
CA GLU A 66 1.84 7.87 -10.13
C GLU A 66 1.16 7.52 -8.80
N LEU A 67 1.80 6.66 -8.01
CA LEU A 67 1.30 6.28 -6.69
C LEU A 67 1.32 7.46 -5.72
N ALA A 68 2.41 8.21 -5.68
CA ALA A 68 2.55 9.41 -4.85
C ALA A 68 1.45 10.43 -5.19
N ARG A 69 1.20 10.69 -6.48
CA ARG A 69 0.13 11.59 -6.91
C ARG A 69 -1.25 11.10 -6.48
N ALA A 70 -1.52 9.80 -6.60
CA ALA A 70 -2.77 9.21 -6.14
C ALA A 70 -2.96 9.37 -4.63
N VAL A 71 -1.92 9.08 -3.83
CA VAL A 71 -1.98 9.21 -2.36
C VAL A 71 -2.19 10.67 -1.96
N ILE A 72 -1.47 11.61 -2.57
CA ILE A 72 -1.60 13.04 -2.29
C ILE A 72 -3.02 13.55 -2.60
N ALA A 73 -3.62 13.10 -3.70
CA ALA A 73 -5.00 13.43 -4.03
C ALA A 73 -5.99 12.87 -3.00
N LEU A 74 -5.77 11.64 -2.51
CA LEU A 74 -6.61 11.00 -1.49
C LEU A 74 -6.53 11.68 -0.13
N THR A 75 -5.37 12.21 0.23
CA THR A 75 -5.17 12.87 1.51
C THR A 75 -5.64 14.32 1.50
N GLY A 76 -5.86 14.91 0.31
CA GLY A 76 -6.20 16.33 0.16
C GLY A 76 -5.08 17.26 0.60
N TRP A 77 -3.84 16.77 0.71
CA TRP A 77 -2.71 17.55 1.24
C TRP A 77 -2.36 18.77 0.39
N LEU A 78 -2.57 18.70 -0.93
CA LEU A 78 -2.32 19.84 -1.82
C LEU A 78 -3.51 20.82 -1.92
N GLU A 79 -4.68 20.42 -1.44
CA GLU A 79 -5.87 21.28 -1.37
C GLU A 79 -5.91 22.12 -0.07
N GLN A 80 -4.92 21.96 0.82
CA GLN A 80 -4.82 22.72 2.08
C GLN A 80 -4.24 24.12 1.92
N THR A 81 -4.66 24.85 0.89
CA THR A 81 -4.48 26.31 0.81
C THR A 81 -5.82 26.96 1.16
N GLY A 82 -6.04 27.21 2.46
CA GLY A 82 -7.21 27.89 3.00
C GLY A 82 -6.98 28.29 4.44
#